data_AF-A0A356B481-F1
#
_entry.id   AF-A0A356B481-F1
#
_cell.length_a   1.000
_cell.length_b   1.000
_cell.length_c   1.000
_cell.angle_alpha   90.00
_cell.angle_beta   90.00
_cell.angle_gamma   90.00
#
_symmetry.space_group_name_H-M   'P 1'
#
loop_
_entity.id
_entity.type
_entity.pdbx_description
1 polymer ?
#
loop_
_entity_poly.entity_id
_entity_poly.type
_entity_poly.pdbx_seq_one_letter_code
_entity_poly.pdbx_strand_id
1 'polypeptide(L)'
;MVTKENHKEQDIPKVAEDKKSIMNWIEAHKKQLILIGISIPTLIAIVLSMQNKDTMMELLDNLKDEVEKANLYSSKWFKKATNAELNEAREKVRLEYCASGDDFKAACCLQNLLGRFDKELSKRAWGNEIPHAPSIHREHGWYLPNDD
;
A
#
# COMPACT_ATOMS: atom_id res chain seq x y z
N MET A 1 -27.92 -50.29 9.69
CA MET A 1 -28.38 -48.88 9.75
C MET A 1 -27.73 -48.23 10.97
N VAL A 2 -26.89 -47.23 10.78
CA VAL A 2 -26.91 -45.90 11.44
C VAL A 2 -25.79 -45.10 10.76
N THR A 3 -26.18 -44.22 9.84
CA THR A 3 -25.36 -43.16 9.27
C THR A 3 -25.03 -42.16 10.38
N LYS A 4 -23.75 -41.85 10.60
CA LYS A 4 -23.32 -40.70 11.41
C LYS A 4 -22.95 -39.56 10.47
N GLU A 5 -23.94 -38.71 10.20
CA GLU A 5 -23.67 -37.32 9.85
C GLU A 5 -23.50 -36.53 11.15
N ASN A 6 -22.55 -35.59 11.15
CA ASN A 6 -22.66 -34.23 11.70
C ASN A 6 -21.29 -33.71 12.16
N HIS A 7 -20.65 -32.95 11.27
CA HIS A 7 -19.72 -31.86 11.60
C HIS A 7 -20.15 -30.65 10.76
N LYS A 8 -21.26 -30.02 11.13
CA LYS A 8 -21.74 -28.75 10.53
C LYS A 8 -22.52 -27.95 11.57
N GLU A 9 -21.89 -27.46 12.63
CA GLU A 9 -22.66 -26.54 13.50
C GLU A 9 -21.88 -25.43 14.21
N GLN A 10 -20.55 -25.33 14.08
CA GLN A 10 -19.80 -24.19 14.63
C GLN A 10 -19.28 -23.19 13.59
N ASP A 11 -19.45 -23.45 12.29
CA ASP A 11 -18.84 -22.64 11.24
C ASP A 11 -19.77 -21.64 10.55
N ILE A 12 -21.08 -21.76 10.72
CA ILE A 12 -22.07 -21.00 9.97
C ILE A 12 -22.13 -19.51 10.36
N PRO A 13 -22.12 -19.09 11.65
CA PRO A 13 -22.23 -17.67 12.00
C PRO A 13 -20.98 -16.87 11.60
N LYS A 14 -19.78 -17.43 11.77
CA LYS A 14 -18.53 -16.79 11.33
C LYS A 14 -18.43 -16.65 9.81
N VAL A 15 -18.84 -17.68 9.06
CA VAL A 15 -18.83 -17.65 7.58
C VAL A 15 -19.76 -16.56 7.03
N ALA A 16 -20.91 -16.30 7.67
CA ALA A 16 -21.82 -15.25 7.23
C ALA A 16 -21.24 -13.84 7.45
N GLU A 17 -20.54 -13.64 8.56
CA GLU A 17 -19.88 -12.36 8.89
C GLU A 17 -18.68 -12.08 7.96
N ASP A 18 -17.85 -13.09 7.70
CA ASP A 18 -16.74 -13.02 6.76
C ASP A 18 -17.22 -12.62 5.36
N LYS A 19 -18.26 -13.30 4.84
CA LYS A 19 -18.86 -12.98 3.54
C LYS A 19 -19.33 -11.54 3.44
N LYS A 20 -19.95 -11.02 4.50
CA LYS A 20 -20.44 -9.64 4.54
C LYS A 20 -19.29 -8.62 4.57
N SER A 21 -18.25 -8.88 5.35
CA SER A 21 -17.03 -8.06 5.39
C SER A 21 -16.36 -7.95 4.01
N ILE A 22 -16.25 -9.08 3.32
CA ILE A 22 -15.67 -9.16 1.97
C ILE A 22 -16.53 -8.42 0.95
N MET A 23 -17.86 -8.58 1.00
CA MET A 23 -18.78 -7.86 0.12
C MET A 23 -18.62 -6.34 0.26
N ASN A 24 -18.54 -5.83 1.49
CA ASN A 24 -18.30 -4.42 1.76
C ASN A 24 -16.96 -3.93 1.19
N TRP A 25 -15.92 -4.77 1.29
CA TRP A 25 -14.60 -4.45 0.73
C TRP A 25 -14.62 -4.39 -0.81
N ILE A 26 -15.29 -5.35 -1.48
CA ILE A 26 -15.46 -5.35 -2.95
C ILE A 26 -16.19 -4.09 -3.40
N GLU A 27 -17.26 -3.70 -2.72
CA GLU A 27 -18.01 -2.48 -3.04
C GLU A 27 -17.17 -1.21 -2.90
N ALA A 28 -16.33 -1.14 -1.85
CA ALA A 28 -15.43 -0.01 -1.62
C ALA A 28 -14.33 0.10 -2.69
N HIS A 29 -13.81 -1.03 -3.19
CA HIS A 29 -12.68 -1.09 -4.12
C HIS A 29 -13.06 -1.36 -5.59
N LYS A 30 -14.36 -1.40 -5.91
CA LYS A 30 -14.90 -1.73 -7.24
C LYS A 30 -14.25 -1.01 -8.42
N LYS A 31 -13.92 0.28 -8.26
CA LYS A 31 -13.29 1.07 -9.33
C LYS A 31 -11.89 0.58 -9.67
N GLN A 32 -11.18 0.03 -8.69
CA GLN A 32 -9.79 -0.42 -8.85
C GLN A 32 -9.73 -1.84 -9.38
N LEU A 33 -10.66 -2.68 -8.94
CA LEU A 33 -10.85 -4.00 -9.51
C LEU A 33 -11.13 -3.92 -11.02
N ILE A 34 -11.97 -2.97 -11.46
CA ILE A 34 -12.21 -2.70 -12.89
C ILE A 34 -10.93 -2.24 -13.60
N LEU A 35 -10.13 -1.37 -13.00
CA LEU A 35 -8.87 -0.88 -13.60
C LEU A 35 -7.85 -2.00 -13.80
N ILE A 36 -7.83 -3.00 -12.92
CA ILE A 36 -6.95 -4.18 -12.99
C ILE A 36 -7.57 -5.28 -13.88
N GLY A 37 -8.77 -5.06 -14.44
CA GLY A 37 -9.44 -5.98 -15.37
C GLY A 37 -10.22 -7.10 -14.69
N ILE A 38 -10.45 -7.02 -13.38
CA ILE A 38 -11.24 -8.01 -12.62
C ILE A 38 -12.71 -7.58 -12.60
N SER A 39 -13.59 -8.49 -13.00
CA SER A 39 -15.03 -8.25 -13.01
C SER A 39 -15.63 -8.44 -11.60
N ILE A 40 -16.42 -7.46 -11.15
CA ILE A 40 -17.14 -7.52 -9.86
C ILE A 40 -18.06 -8.76 -9.76
N PRO A 41 -18.82 -9.14 -10.82
CA PRO A 41 -19.64 -10.36 -10.79
C PRO A 41 -18.83 -11.62 -10.49
N THR A 42 -17.59 -11.72 -10.98
CA THR A 42 -16.70 -12.86 -10.72
C THR A 42 -16.36 -12.97 -9.24
N LEU A 43 -16.06 -11.86 -8.57
CA LEU A 43 -15.73 -11.85 -7.14
C LEU A 43 -16.94 -12.19 -6.27
N ILE A 44 -18.12 -11.67 -6.61
CA ILE A 44 -19.36 -12.03 -5.90
C ILE A 44 -19.65 -13.52 -6.05
N ALA A 45 -19.46 -14.10 -7.24
CA ALA A 45 -19.61 -15.53 -7.46
C ALA A 45 -18.60 -16.37 -6.64
N ILE A 46 -17.36 -15.90 -6.49
CA ILE A 46 -16.33 -16.52 -5.63
C ILE A 46 -16.78 -16.52 -4.15
N VAL A 47 -17.30 -15.40 -3.65
CA VAL A 47 -17.80 -15.29 -2.27
C VAL A 47 -19.03 -16.17 -2.02
N LEU A 48 -19.94 -16.27 -3.00
CA LEU A 48 -21.13 -17.11 -2.88
C LEU A 48 -20.78 -18.61 -2.94
N SER A 49 -19.75 -18.99 -3.70
CA SER A 49 -19.30 -20.39 -3.89
C SER A 49 -18.34 -20.90 -2.81
N MET A 50 -18.11 -20.15 -1.72
CA MET A 50 -17.32 -20.58 -0.56
C MET A 50 -17.95 -21.81 0.12
N GLN A 51 -17.64 -22.99 -0.42
CA GLN A 51 -17.89 -24.31 0.18
C GLN A 51 -16.61 -24.88 0.80
N ASN A 52 -15.44 -24.53 0.25
CA ASN A 52 -14.12 -24.76 0.84
C ASN A 52 -13.57 -23.41 1.34
N LYS A 53 -13.64 -23.17 2.65
CA LYS A 53 -13.40 -21.85 3.25
C LYS A 53 -11.94 -21.40 3.08
N ASP A 54 -11.00 -22.30 3.30
CA ASP A 54 -9.60 -21.95 3.53
C ASP A 54 -8.89 -21.53 2.24
N THR A 55 -9.04 -22.29 1.15
CA THR A 55 -8.38 -22.00 -0.14
C THR A 55 -8.89 -20.71 -0.79
N MET A 56 -10.17 -20.40 -0.61
CA MET A 56 -10.79 -19.20 -1.20
C MET A 56 -10.48 -17.94 -0.37
N MET A 57 -10.32 -18.09 0.94
CA MET A 57 -9.84 -17.01 1.80
C MET A 57 -8.40 -16.61 1.43
N GLU A 58 -7.51 -17.59 1.22
CA GLU A 58 -6.14 -17.30 0.77
C GLU A 58 -6.11 -16.52 -0.56
N LEU A 59 -6.89 -16.95 -1.56
CA LEU A 59 -6.99 -16.24 -2.84
C LEU A 59 -7.51 -14.81 -2.69
N LEU A 60 -8.47 -14.62 -1.79
CA LEU A 60 -9.05 -13.32 -1.55
C LEU A 60 -8.11 -12.40 -0.75
N ASP A 61 -7.37 -12.94 0.22
CA ASP A 61 -6.35 -12.20 0.97
C ASP A 61 -5.22 -11.77 0.04
N ASN A 62 -4.75 -12.65 -0.85
CA ASN A 62 -3.80 -12.30 -1.90
C ASN A 62 -4.33 -11.18 -2.82
N LEU A 63 -5.61 -11.26 -3.22
CA LEU A 63 -6.23 -10.22 -4.03
C LEU A 63 -6.30 -8.88 -3.27
N LYS A 64 -6.64 -8.93 -1.99
CA LYS A 64 -6.70 -7.76 -1.13
C LYS A 64 -5.33 -7.10 -1.03
N ASP A 65 -4.29 -7.89 -0.82
CA ASP A 65 -2.90 -7.42 -0.79
C ASP A 65 -2.48 -6.78 -2.12
N GLU A 66 -2.83 -7.37 -3.26
CA GLU A 66 -2.53 -6.79 -4.58
C GLU A 66 -3.28 -5.47 -4.83
N VAL A 67 -4.55 -5.39 -4.40
CA VAL A 67 -5.32 -4.13 -4.48
C VAL A 67 -4.76 -3.08 -3.52
N GLU A 68 -4.30 -3.47 -2.33
CA GLU A 68 -3.64 -2.57 -1.38
C GLU A 68 -2.29 -2.08 -1.92
N LYS A 69 -1.48 -2.94 -2.56
CA LYS A 69 -0.27 -2.56 -3.30
C LYS A 69 -0.56 -1.63 -4.47
N ALA A 70 -1.62 -1.87 -5.23
CA ALA A 70 -2.03 -0.96 -6.30
C ALA A 70 -2.55 0.39 -5.76
N ASN A 71 -3.02 0.42 -4.51
CA ASN A 71 -3.44 1.63 -3.81
C ASN A 71 -2.32 2.37 -3.10
N LEU A 72 -1.25 1.67 -2.75
CA LEU A 72 -0.08 2.23 -2.10
C LEU A 72 0.46 3.37 -2.96
N TYR A 73 0.79 4.47 -2.29
CA TYR A 73 1.27 5.70 -2.92
C TYR A 73 0.25 6.43 -3.82
N SER A 74 -1.01 6.00 -3.82
CA SER A 74 -2.10 6.79 -4.42
C SER A 74 -2.33 8.08 -3.62
N SER A 75 -2.86 9.11 -4.27
CA SER A 75 -3.22 10.37 -3.58
C SER A 75 -4.22 10.17 -2.44
N LYS A 76 -5.04 9.11 -2.47
CA LYS A 76 -5.95 8.75 -1.38
C LYS A 76 -5.18 8.17 -0.19
N TRP A 77 -4.23 7.28 -0.46
CA TRP A 77 -3.37 6.72 0.58
C TRP A 77 -2.58 7.81 1.30
N PHE A 78 -1.95 8.72 0.56
CA PHE A 78 -1.23 9.86 1.14
C PHE A 78 -2.09 10.76 2.04
N LYS A 79 -3.41 10.84 1.82
CA LYS A 79 -4.32 11.61 2.68
C LYS A 79 -4.70 10.88 3.96
N LYS A 80 -4.77 9.54 3.93
CA LYS A 80 -5.18 8.70 5.07
C LYS A 80 -3.99 8.31 5.97
N ALA A 81 -2.82 8.10 5.37
CA ALA A 81 -1.64 7.62 6.07
C ALA A 81 -1.18 8.59 7.17
N THR A 82 -0.77 8.03 8.31
CA THR A 82 -0.14 8.74 9.42
C THR A 82 1.29 9.13 9.06
N ASN A 83 1.90 10.05 9.82
CA ASN A 83 3.29 10.46 9.59
C ASN A 83 4.29 9.31 9.77
N ALA A 84 4.01 8.38 10.70
CA ALA A 84 4.84 7.20 10.92
C ALA A 84 4.81 6.25 9.71
N GLU A 85 3.62 5.94 9.20
CA GLU A 85 3.44 5.11 8.00
C GLU A 85 4.07 5.77 6.76
N LEU A 86 3.96 7.11 6.62
CA LEU A 86 4.61 7.84 5.54
C LEU A 86 6.14 7.72 5.60
N ASN A 87 6.74 7.85 6.78
CA ASN A 87 8.19 7.76 6.95
C ASN A 87 8.70 6.32 6.72
N GLU A 88 8.00 5.31 7.24
CA GLU A 88 8.37 3.90 7.01
C GLU A 88 8.28 3.54 5.53
N ALA A 89 7.19 3.93 4.87
CA ALA A 89 7.00 3.68 3.46
C ALA A 89 8.02 4.43 2.58
N ARG A 90 8.35 5.68 2.95
CA ARG A 90 9.41 6.46 2.29
C ARG A 90 10.77 5.75 2.40
N GLU A 91 11.08 5.17 3.55
CA GLU A 91 12.34 4.46 3.75
C GLU A 91 12.43 3.19 2.89
N LYS A 92 11.32 2.45 2.71
CA LYS A 92 11.25 1.33 1.76
C LYS A 92 11.56 1.79 0.32
N VAL A 93 10.93 2.88 -0.13
CA VAL A 93 11.18 3.46 -1.46
C VAL A 93 12.63 3.95 -1.59
N ARG A 94 13.22 4.51 -0.52
CA ARG A 94 14.61 4.95 -0.51
C ARG A 94 15.56 3.77 -0.68
N LEU A 95 15.30 2.66 0.01
CA LEU A 95 16.09 1.43 -0.12
C LEU A 95 15.97 0.84 -1.54
N GLU A 96 14.77 0.80 -2.12
CA GLU A 96 14.56 0.39 -3.51
C GLU A 96 15.31 1.29 -4.49
N TYR A 97 15.29 2.61 -4.27
CA TYR A 97 16.06 3.55 -5.08
C TYR A 97 17.56 3.25 -5.00
N CYS A 98 18.10 3.02 -3.79
CA CYS A 98 19.49 2.61 -3.62
C CYS A 98 19.81 1.26 -4.28
N ALA A 99 18.84 0.35 -4.36
CA ALA A 99 18.99 -0.97 -4.98
C ALA A 99 18.78 -0.94 -6.51
N SER A 100 18.28 0.15 -7.10
CA SER A 100 17.94 0.23 -8.52
C SER A 100 19.14 0.13 -9.47
N GLY A 101 20.37 0.37 -8.96
CA GLY A 101 21.60 0.25 -9.74
C GLY A 101 21.58 1.09 -11.00
N ASP A 102 21.78 0.45 -12.16
CA ASP A 102 21.84 1.11 -13.46
C ASP A 102 20.47 1.23 -14.16
N ASP A 103 19.37 0.79 -13.53
CA ASP A 103 18.02 1.01 -14.08
C ASP A 103 17.60 2.46 -13.88
N PHE A 104 18.03 3.30 -14.81
CA PHE A 104 17.74 4.74 -14.82
C PHE A 104 16.24 5.04 -14.79
N LYS A 105 15.42 4.23 -15.48
CA LYS A 105 13.98 4.46 -15.54
C LYS A 105 13.35 4.17 -14.18
N ALA A 106 13.71 3.05 -13.54
CA ALA A 106 13.27 2.74 -12.19
C ALA A 106 13.75 3.80 -11.19
N ALA A 107 15.01 4.20 -11.25
CA ALA A 107 15.58 5.24 -10.40
C ALA A 107 14.81 6.58 -10.53
N CYS A 108 14.51 7.03 -11.74
CA CYS A 108 13.70 8.24 -11.96
C CYS A 108 12.29 8.12 -11.39
N CYS A 109 11.62 6.98 -11.58
CA CYS A 109 10.29 6.73 -11.01
C CYS A 109 10.31 6.78 -9.46
N LEU A 110 11.29 6.13 -8.85
CA LEU A 110 11.48 6.08 -7.40
C LEU A 110 11.86 7.44 -6.82
N GLN A 111 12.71 8.21 -7.50
CA GLN A 111 13.05 9.57 -7.10
C GLN A 111 11.83 10.51 -7.14
N ASN A 112 11.02 10.42 -8.20
CA ASN A 112 9.76 11.17 -8.27
C ASN A 112 8.80 10.79 -7.14
N LEU A 113 8.75 9.50 -6.78
CA LEU A 113 7.95 9.01 -5.67
C LEU A 113 8.46 9.55 -4.32
N LEU A 114 9.77 9.52 -4.06
CA LEU A 114 10.38 10.13 -2.88
C LEU A 114 10.05 11.62 -2.78
N GLY A 115 10.11 12.36 -3.88
CA GLY A 115 9.70 13.77 -3.91
C GLY A 115 8.23 14.00 -3.53
N ARG A 116 7.34 13.06 -3.86
CA ARG A 116 5.93 13.12 -3.39
C ARG A 116 5.81 12.92 -1.88
N PHE A 117 6.59 12.01 -1.31
CA PHE A 117 6.67 11.83 0.14
C PHE A 117 7.19 13.09 0.84
N ASP A 118 8.31 13.64 0.36
CA ASP A 118 8.93 14.84 0.92
C ASP A 118 7.98 16.03 0.87
N LYS A 119 7.24 16.19 -0.23
CA LYS A 119 6.22 17.25 -0.36
C LYS A 119 5.09 17.11 0.66
N GLU A 120 4.57 15.90 0.87
CA GLU A 120 3.50 15.66 1.84
C GLU A 120 3.99 15.84 3.28
N LEU A 121 5.15 15.28 3.62
CA LEU A 121 5.75 15.44 4.95
C LEU A 121 6.09 16.91 5.24
N SER A 122 6.66 17.62 4.26
CA SER A 122 6.95 19.05 4.38
C SER A 122 5.67 19.86 4.57
N LYS A 123 4.61 19.56 3.80
CA LYS A 123 3.32 20.23 3.96
C LYS A 123 2.71 19.99 5.35
N ARG A 124 2.86 18.79 5.90
CA ARG A 124 2.36 18.46 7.24
C ARG A 124 3.17 19.11 8.36
N ALA A 125 4.49 19.25 8.17
CA ALA A 125 5.38 19.85 9.16
C ALA A 125 5.37 21.40 9.13
N TRP A 126 5.31 21.99 7.94
CA TRP A 126 5.53 23.44 7.73
C TRP A 126 4.33 24.16 7.07
N GLY A 127 3.28 23.43 6.64
CA GLY A 127 2.11 24.04 6.01
C GLY A 127 2.44 24.75 4.70
N ASN A 128 2.27 26.07 4.69
CA ASN A 128 2.59 26.95 3.56
C ASN A 128 3.96 27.63 3.71
N GLU A 129 4.67 27.39 4.81
CA GLU A 129 5.99 27.97 5.04
C GLU A 129 7.03 27.23 4.20
N ILE A 130 7.96 27.99 3.62
CA ILE A 130 9.08 27.41 2.89
C ILE A 130 10.05 26.84 3.93
N PRO A 131 10.40 25.54 3.87
CA PRO A 131 11.36 24.97 4.81
C PRO A 131 12.66 25.75 4.78
N HIS A 132 13.01 26.35 5.91
CA HIS A 132 14.29 27.02 6.06
C HIS A 132 15.33 25.97 6.41
N ALA A 133 16.35 25.83 5.56
CA ALA A 133 17.53 25.07 5.93
C ALA A 133 18.10 25.67 7.23
N PRO A 134 18.50 24.84 8.21
CA PRO A 134 19.27 25.34 9.34
C PRO A 134 20.44 26.16 8.81
N SER A 135 20.71 27.32 9.42
CA SER A 135 21.88 28.13 9.09
C SER A 135 23.13 27.38 9.54
N ILE A 136 23.59 26.43 8.73
CA ILE A 136 24.84 25.72 8.95
C ILE A 136 25.94 26.69 8.50
N HIS A 137 26.56 27.37 9.46
CA HIS A 137 27.80 28.08 9.20
C HIS A 137 28.82 27.08 8.67
N ARG A 138 29.18 27.22 7.38
CA ARG A 138 30.33 26.52 6.82
C ARG A 138 31.56 27.27 7.33
N GLU A 139 32.24 26.72 8.32
CA GLU A 139 33.47 27.30 8.87
C GLU A 139 34.60 27.34 7.82
N HIS A 140 34.45 26.56 6.75
CA HIS A 140 35.32 26.57 5.58
C HIS A 140 34.48 26.77 4.31
N GLY A 141 34.62 27.95 3.70
CA GLY A 141 34.02 28.27 2.39
C GLY A 141 34.63 27.45 1.26
N TRP A 142 34.13 27.65 0.03
CA TRP A 142 34.57 26.99 -1.21
C TRP A 142 35.97 27.45 -1.70
N TYR A 143 36.95 27.54 -0.81
CA TYR A 143 38.35 27.77 -1.16
C TYR A 143 39.24 26.89 -0.29
N LEU A 144 39.62 25.73 -0.83
CA LEU A 144 40.85 25.06 -0.45
C LEU A 144 41.97 25.76 -1.23
N PRO A 145 42.96 26.41 -0.60
CA PRO A 145 44.21 26.73 -1.28
C PRO A 145 44.86 25.40 -1.66
N ASN A 146 45.43 25.29 -2.86
CA ASN A 146 46.34 24.20 -3.16
C ASN A 146 47.59 24.42 -2.31
N ASP A 147 47.95 23.45 -1.47
CA ASP A 147 49.26 23.44 -0.82
C ASP A 147 50.31 23.06 -1.90
N ASP A 148 51.22 23.99 -2.17
CA ASP A 148 52.41 23.82 -3.03
C ASP A 148 53.41 22.79 -2.46
#